data_AF-A0A7S3RE56-F1
#
_entry.id   AF-A0A7S3RE56-F1
#
_cell.length_a   1.000
_cell.length_b   1.000
_cell.length_c   1.000
_cell.angle_alpha   90.00
_cell.angle_beta   90.00
_cell.angle_gamma   90.00
#
_symmetry.space_group_name_H-M   'P 1'
#
loop_
_entity.id
_entity.type
_entity.pdbx_description
1 polymer ?
#
loop_
_entity_poly.entity_id
_entity_poly.type
_entity_poly.pdbx_seq_one_letter_code
_entity_poly.pdbx_strand_id
1 'polypeptide(L)'
;RFAPEGSSMWLIADGSQTLGRLPVPGSEGPYTVGRHESADVTVTGDKSISRKHLELRVGEDGRTLRLTDLGSKFGTSVDNSKVDPGGTASLVDGASLSLGAKVLTVRHEPLVLCYSGLSKADTEVVQAAAARLVGVSASKEWADGHTSHLVMSKIKLTPKLMLALAHGCPVVAPAWVERVAARKAAAEPLPDPSAVGCSPTDATQPDIPAGCHAVRPERRSLFRGRKLAVLPGGEASSRGHTVSLLSLMGAEVVEADQADAASLSSHVSAGFEFVM
;
A
#
# COMPACT_ATOMS: atom_id res chain seq x y z
N ARG A 1 6.35 13.61 -5.62
CA ARG A 1 7.07 13.14 -4.41
C ARG A 1 7.23 11.64 -4.57
N PHE A 2 8.46 11.15 -4.52
CA PHE A 2 8.78 9.76 -4.84
C PHE A 2 8.29 8.86 -3.70
N ALA A 3 7.65 7.74 -4.03
CA ALA A 3 7.46 6.66 -3.07
C ALA A 3 8.84 6.29 -2.47
N PRO A 4 8.92 5.87 -1.20
CA PRO A 4 10.18 5.40 -0.61
C PRO A 4 10.77 4.26 -1.46
N GLU A 5 12.07 4.32 -1.73
CA GLU A 5 12.83 3.33 -2.50
C GLU A 5 12.52 1.92 -1.96
N GLY A 6 12.11 1.00 -2.84
CA GLY A 6 11.67 -0.34 -2.44
C GLY A 6 10.20 -0.40 -2.02
N SER A 7 9.29 -0.27 -2.98
CA SER A 7 7.85 -0.47 -2.75
C SER A 7 7.25 -1.31 -3.88
N SER A 8 6.82 -2.54 -3.59
CA SER A 8 6.23 -3.37 -4.64
C SER A 8 5.30 -4.49 -4.20
N MET A 9 4.15 -4.49 -4.85
CA MET A 9 3.41 -5.68 -5.20
C MET A 9 2.83 -5.47 -6.59
N TRP A 10 3.06 -6.42 -7.49
CA TRP A 10 2.49 -6.44 -8.82
C TRP A 10 1.30 -7.40 -8.85
N LEU A 11 0.16 -6.90 -9.30
CA LEU A 11 -1.06 -7.68 -9.47
C LEU A 11 -1.27 -7.94 -10.95
N ILE A 12 -1.48 -9.21 -11.28
CA ILE A 12 -1.96 -9.64 -12.59
C ILE A 12 -3.43 -9.99 -12.43
N ALA A 13 -4.30 -9.28 -13.15
CA ALA A 13 -5.75 -9.39 -13.01
C ALA A 13 -6.45 -9.65 -14.33
N ASP A 14 -7.57 -10.38 -14.27
CA ASP A 14 -8.54 -10.55 -15.34
C ASP A 14 -9.85 -9.87 -14.91
N GLY A 15 -10.09 -8.66 -15.42
CA GLY A 15 -11.17 -7.81 -14.93
C GLY A 15 -11.04 -7.52 -13.43
N SER A 16 -12.01 -7.98 -12.63
CA SER A 16 -12.00 -7.84 -11.17
C SER A 16 -11.28 -9.00 -10.44
N GLN A 17 -10.96 -10.09 -11.13
CA GLN A 17 -10.32 -11.25 -10.53
C GLN A 17 -8.81 -11.07 -10.50
N THR A 18 -8.19 -11.12 -9.33
CA THR A 18 -6.74 -11.24 -9.25
C THR A 18 -6.31 -12.67 -9.54
N LEU A 19 -5.43 -12.86 -10.52
CA LEU A 19 -4.84 -14.15 -10.88
C LEU A 19 -3.53 -14.42 -10.13
N GLY A 20 -2.75 -13.37 -9.87
CA GLY A 20 -1.48 -13.50 -9.15
C GLY A 20 -0.96 -12.20 -8.56
N ARG A 21 -0.17 -12.33 -7.50
CA ARG A 21 0.56 -11.26 -6.81
C ARG A 21 2.04 -11.60 -6.77
N LEU A 22 2.85 -10.75 -7.39
CA LEU A 22 4.30 -10.88 -7.48
C LEU A 22 4.97 -9.72 -6.74
N PRO A 23 6.20 -9.89 -6.22
CA PRO A 23 6.93 -11.15 -6.15
C PRO A 23 6.36 -12.10 -5.09
N VAL A 24 6.64 -13.39 -5.25
CA VAL A 24 6.54 -14.37 -4.17
C VAL A 24 7.74 -14.15 -3.22
N PRO A 25 7.56 -14.14 -1.89
CA PRO A 25 8.63 -13.90 -0.93
C PRO A 25 9.90 -14.71 -1.22
N GLY A 26 11.06 -14.04 -1.20
CA GLY A 26 12.38 -14.64 -1.43
C GLY A 26 12.72 -14.96 -2.89
N SER A 27 11.94 -14.49 -3.86
CA SER A 27 12.25 -14.67 -5.29
C SER A 27 11.87 -13.41 -6.08
N GLU A 28 12.60 -13.16 -7.16
CA GLU A 28 12.31 -12.13 -8.18
C GLU A 28 11.69 -12.74 -9.45
N GLY A 29 11.52 -14.06 -9.46
CA GLY A 29 11.12 -14.85 -10.62
C GLY A 29 12.29 -15.68 -11.20
N PRO A 30 12.16 -16.19 -12.43
CA PRO A 30 11.04 -15.96 -13.35
C PRO A 30 9.74 -16.62 -12.87
N TYR A 31 8.62 -15.91 -13.02
CA TYR A 31 7.27 -16.41 -12.79
C TYR A 31 6.59 -16.69 -14.10
N THR A 32 6.13 -17.91 -14.29
CA THR A 32 5.48 -18.36 -15.52
C THR A 32 4.01 -17.94 -15.56
N VAL A 33 3.57 -17.43 -16.72
CA VAL A 33 2.17 -17.14 -17.00
C VAL A 33 1.71 -18.00 -18.17
N GLY A 34 0.57 -18.66 -18.04
CA GLY A 34 0.03 -19.51 -19.10
C GLY A 34 -1.23 -20.24 -18.70
N ARG A 35 -1.79 -21.04 -19.62
CA ARG A 35 -3.05 -21.75 -19.36
C ARG A 35 -2.92 -23.09 -18.62
N HIS A 36 -1.69 -23.56 -18.43
CA HIS A 36 -1.45 -24.83 -17.77
C HIS A 36 -1.39 -24.63 -16.25
N GLU A 37 -1.92 -25.57 -15.47
CA GLU A 37 -1.96 -25.52 -14.00
C GLU A 37 -0.59 -25.44 -13.32
N SER A 38 0.48 -25.80 -14.04
CA SER A 38 1.84 -25.68 -13.55
C SER A 38 2.43 -24.26 -13.68
N ALA A 39 1.66 -23.29 -14.18
CA ALA A 39 2.10 -21.91 -14.30
C ALA A 39 1.86 -21.17 -12.98
N ASP A 40 2.81 -20.31 -12.58
CA ASP A 40 2.71 -19.52 -11.34
C ASP A 40 1.47 -18.62 -11.35
N VAL A 41 1.14 -18.05 -12.52
CA VAL A 41 -0.11 -17.35 -12.78
C VAL A 41 -0.85 -18.09 -13.90
N THR A 42 -1.90 -18.82 -13.52
CA THR A 42 -2.67 -19.63 -14.46
C THR A 42 -3.86 -18.84 -15.02
N VAL A 43 -4.00 -18.82 -16.36
CA VAL A 43 -5.15 -18.24 -17.07
C VAL A 43 -5.96 -19.34 -17.72
N THR A 44 -7.07 -19.77 -17.10
CA THR A 44 -7.85 -20.91 -17.58
C THR A 44 -8.86 -20.53 -18.66
N GLY A 45 -9.37 -21.54 -19.39
CA GLY A 45 -10.51 -21.36 -20.30
C GLY A 45 -10.19 -20.83 -21.71
N ASP A 46 -8.99 -20.32 -21.97
CA ASP A 46 -8.62 -19.77 -23.28
C ASP A 46 -7.55 -20.63 -24.00
N LYS A 47 -7.90 -21.16 -25.18
CA LYS A 47 -7.00 -21.99 -26.01
C LYS A 47 -6.00 -21.18 -26.84
N SER A 48 -6.19 -19.86 -26.93
CA SER A 48 -5.23 -18.94 -27.56
C SER A 48 -4.00 -18.69 -26.68
N ILE A 49 -4.10 -18.99 -25.38
CA ILE A 49 -2.99 -18.89 -24.45
C ILE A 49 -2.15 -20.17 -24.51
N SER A 50 -0.83 -20.01 -24.51
CA SER A 50 0.10 -21.15 -24.51
C SER A 50 0.14 -21.77 -23.12
N ARG A 51 0.53 -23.06 -23.02
CA ARG A 51 0.66 -23.74 -21.72
C ARG A 51 1.63 -23.01 -20.78
N LYS A 52 2.79 -22.65 -21.31
CA LYS A 52 3.72 -21.64 -20.78
C LYS A 52 3.82 -20.57 -21.85
N HIS A 53 3.34 -19.36 -21.59
CA HIS A 53 3.18 -18.32 -22.62
C HIS A 53 4.25 -17.25 -22.49
N LEU A 54 4.49 -16.77 -21.27
CA LEU A 54 5.53 -15.80 -20.97
C LEU A 54 6.08 -16.02 -19.55
N GLU A 55 7.20 -15.37 -19.26
CA GLU A 55 7.76 -15.25 -17.92
C GLU A 55 7.77 -13.79 -17.47
N LEU A 56 7.57 -13.57 -16.17
CA LEU A 56 7.67 -12.28 -15.51
C LEU A 56 8.85 -12.29 -14.53
N ARG A 57 9.62 -11.20 -14.51
CA ARG A 57 10.66 -10.94 -13.50
C ARG A 57 10.43 -9.59 -12.86
N VAL A 58 10.39 -9.56 -11.54
CA VAL A 58 10.39 -8.34 -10.75
C VAL A 58 11.85 -7.93 -10.57
N GLY A 59 12.20 -6.66 -10.78
CA GLY A 59 13.56 -6.21 -10.47
C GLY A 59 13.82 -6.12 -8.97
N GLU A 60 15.09 -6.04 -8.59
CA GLU A 60 15.54 -5.90 -7.19
C GLU A 60 14.89 -4.70 -6.47
N ASP A 61 14.59 -3.63 -7.22
CA ASP A 61 13.91 -2.44 -6.72
C ASP A 61 12.42 -2.66 -6.39
N GLY A 62 11.88 -3.80 -6.82
CA GLY A 62 10.46 -4.15 -6.76
C GLY A 62 9.58 -3.44 -7.79
N ARG A 63 10.03 -2.32 -8.34
CA ARG A 63 9.22 -1.40 -9.15
C ARG A 63 9.31 -1.65 -10.65
N THR A 64 10.21 -2.52 -11.06
CA THR A 64 10.31 -2.92 -12.45
C THR A 64 9.70 -4.30 -12.62
N LEU A 65 8.81 -4.46 -13.60
CA LEU A 65 8.28 -5.75 -14.00
C LEU A 65 8.62 -5.96 -15.47
N ARG A 66 9.44 -6.97 -15.76
CA ARG A 66 9.83 -7.32 -17.13
C ARG A 66 9.14 -8.61 -17.52
N LEU A 67 8.61 -8.65 -18.73
CA LEU A 67 8.12 -9.87 -19.35
C LEU A 67 9.09 -10.39 -20.41
N THR A 68 9.07 -11.69 -20.62
CA THR A 68 9.71 -12.39 -21.74
C THR A 68 8.69 -13.34 -22.37
N ASP A 69 8.37 -13.17 -23.65
CA ASP A 69 7.52 -14.12 -24.39
C ASP A 69 8.26 -15.44 -24.62
N LEU A 70 7.62 -16.59 -24.38
CA LEU A 70 8.24 -17.91 -24.50
C LEU A 70 7.98 -18.59 -25.86
N GLY A 71 7.86 -17.81 -26.94
CA GLY A 71 7.50 -18.32 -28.26
C GLY A 71 6.02 -18.66 -28.35
N SER A 72 5.16 -17.75 -27.88
CA SER A 72 3.73 -17.98 -27.83
C SER A 72 3.11 -18.20 -29.22
N LYS A 73 2.11 -19.09 -29.33
CA LYS A 73 1.50 -19.44 -30.63
C LYS A 73 0.70 -18.30 -31.23
N PHE A 74 0.03 -17.51 -30.38
CA PHE A 74 -0.86 -16.43 -30.80
C PHE A 74 -0.32 -15.03 -30.44
N GLY A 75 0.93 -14.96 -29.96
CA GLY A 75 1.62 -13.71 -29.65
C GLY A 75 1.30 -13.12 -28.28
N THR A 76 2.18 -12.24 -27.85
CA THR A 76 2.06 -11.37 -26.66
C THR A 76 2.08 -9.90 -27.11
N SER A 77 1.31 -9.04 -26.46
CA SER A 77 1.42 -7.58 -26.63
C SER A 77 1.23 -6.82 -25.33
N VAL A 78 1.91 -5.67 -25.19
CA VAL A 78 1.76 -4.71 -24.09
C VAL A 78 1.21 -3.41 -24.67
N ASP A 79 0.07 -2.95 -24.17
CA ASP A 79 -0.58 -1.71 -24.62
C ASP A 79 -0.68 -1.62 -26.15
N ASN A 80 -1.13 -2.73 -26.76
CA ASN A 80 -1.25 -2.94 -28.22
C ASN A 80 0.08 -3.03 -29.01
N SER A 81 1.23 -2.89 -28.34
CA SER A 81 2.55 -3.09 -28.95
C SER A 81 2.95 -4.56 -28.87
N LYS A 82 3.15 -5.20 -30.02
CA LYS A 82 3.55 -6.62 -30.07
C LYS A 82 4.94 -6.81 -29.48
N VAL A 83 5.09 -7.92 -28.77
CA VAL A 83 6.38 -8.44 -28.32
C VAL A 83 6.76 -9.59 -29.24
N ASP A 84 7.95 -9.51 -29.83
CA ASP A 84 8.45 -10.57 -30.70
C ASP A 84 8.54 -11.90 -29.94
N PRO A 85 8.39 -13.05 -30.62
CA PRO A 85 8.62 -14.35 -30.00
C PRO A 85 10.03 -14.44 -29.38
N GLY A 86 10.14 -14.73 -28.08
CA GLY A 86 11.41 -14.69 -27.35
C GLY A 86 11.87 -13.29 -26.92
N GLY A 87 11.14 -12.25 -27.32
CA GLY A 87 11.39 -10.85 -27.00
C GLY A 87 10.98 -10.49 -25.57
N THR A 88 11.44 -9.31 -25.13
CA THR A 88 11.18 -8.80 -23.78
C THR A 88 10.52 -7.43 -23.83
N ALA A 89 9.68 -7.13 -22.85
CA ALA A 89 9.09 -5.81 -22.66
C ALA A 89 9.00 -5.45 -21.18
N SER A 90 9.05 -4.15 -20.87
CA SER A 90 8.77 -3.66 -19.51
C SER A 90 7.28 -3.39 -19.37
N LEU A 91 6.73 -3.74 -18.21
CA LEU A 91 5.37 -3.45 -17.80
C LEU A 91 5.37 -2.28 -16.82
N VAL A 92 4.35 -1.45 -16.94
CA VAL A 92 4.10 -0.31 -16.04
C VAL A 92 2.77 -0.51 -15.30
N ASP A 93 2.53 0.29 -14.28
CA ASP A 93 1.23 0.31 -13.61
C ASP A 93 0.10 0.62 -14.60
N GLY A 94 -0.98 -0.15 -14.55
CA GLY A 94 -2.13 -0.04 -15.44
C GLY A 94 -1.96 -0.66 -16.82
N ALA A 95 -0.80 -1.23 -17.16
CA ALA A 95 -0.54 -1.78 -18.49
C ALA A 95 -1.52 -2.91 -18.86
N SER A 96 -1.93 -2.94 -20.13
CA SER A 96 -2.74 -3.99 -20.72
C SER A 96 -1.84 -5.06 -21.33
N LEU A 97 -1.81 -6.24 -20.70
CA LEU A 97 -1.03 -7.39 -21.15
C LEU A 97 -1.93 -8.36 -21.92
N SER A 98 -1.74 -8.47 -23.23
CA SER A 98 -2.49 -9.41 -24.05
C SER A 98 -1.71 -10.70 -24.26
N LEU A 99 -2.37 -11.83 -24.03
CA LEU A 99 -1.89 -13.19 -24.28
C LEU A 99 -2.86 -13.86 -25.27
N GLY A 100 -2.47 -13.98 -26.54
CA GLY A 100 -3.40 -14.39 -27.58
C GLY A 100 -4.62 -13.46 -27.68
N ALA A 101 -5.83 -14.01 -27.48
CA ALA A 101 -7.08 -13.24 -27.52
C ALA A 101 -7.49 -12.63 -26.17
N LYS A 102 -6.79 -12.99 -25.08
CA LYS A 102 -7.11 -12.54 -23.72
C LYS A 102 -6.31 -11.30 -23.36
N VAL A 103 -6.95 -10.35 -22.68
CA VAL A 103 -6.30 -9.15 -22.13
C VAL A 103 -6.37 -9.20 -20.61
N LEU A 104 -5.20 -9.08 -19.98
CA LEU A 104 -5.02 -8.95 -18.53
C LEU A 104 -4.60 -7.52 -18.19
N THR A 105 -4.88 -7.10 -16.96
CA THR A 105 -4.41 -5.82 -16.42
C THR A 105 -3.27 -6.08 -15.44
N VAL A 106 -2.21 -5.30 -15.58
CA VAL A 106 -1.08 -5.26 -14.65
C VAL A 106 -1.24 -4.04 -13.76
N ARG A 107 -1.15 -4.21 -12.44
CA ARG A 107 -1.21 -3.09 -11.48
C ARG A 107 -0.05 -3.13 -10.50
N HIS A 108 0.45 -1.97 -10.14
CA HIS A 108 1.42 -1.78 -9.08
C HIS A 108 0.72 -1.29 -7.81
N GLU A 109 0.72 -2.12 -6.77
CA GLU A 109 0.23 -1.79 -5.44
C GLU A 109 1.41 -1.76 -4.47
N PRO A 110 1.94 -0.58 -4.11
CA PRO A 110 3.12 -0.47 -3.26
C PRO A 110 2.83 -0.99 -1.84
N LEU A 111 3.73 -1.83 -1.33
CA LEU A 111 3.70 -2.30 0.05
C LEU A 111 4.75 -1.56 0.88
N VAL A 112 4.33 -0.49 1.55
CA VAL A 112 5.15 0.34 2.45
C VAL A 112 4.64 0.18 3.87
N LEU A 113 5.50 -0.32 4.77
CA LEU A 113 5.16 -0.59 6.16
C LEU A 113 5.74 0.50 7.08
N CYS A 114 4.89 1.15 7.86
CA CYS A 114 5.32 1.98 8.98
C CYS A 114 4.97 1.27 10.28
N TYR A 115 5.87 1.23 11.26
CA TYR A 115 5.54 0.67 12.58
C TYR A 115 5.55 1.73 13.69
N SER A 116 4.69 1.51 14.68
CA SER A 116 4.48 2.42 15.82
C SER A 116 4.26 1.64 17.11
N GLY A 117 4.93 2.05 18.19
CA GLY A 117 4.70 1.49 19.53
C GLY A 117 4.99 -0.01 19.68
N LEU A 118 5.77 -0.61 18.77
CA LEU A 118 6.21 -2.00 18.84
C LEU A 118 7.29 -2.21 19.90
N SER A 119 7.32 -3.42 20.47
CA SER A 119 8.44 -3.89 21.28
C SER A 119 9.70 -4.09 20.41
N LYS A 120 10.87 -4.22 21.04
CA LYS A 120 12.10 -4.54 20.31
C LYS A 120 11.98 -5.88 19.56
N ALA A 121 11.45 -6.90 20.23
CA ALA A 121 11.24 -8.23 19.63
C ALA A 121 10.29 -8.16 18.43
N ASP A 122 9.13 -7.51 18.56
CA ASP A 122 8.18 -7.37 17.46
C ASP A 122 8.76 -6.56 16.29
N THR A 123 9.58 -5.55 16.57
CA THR A 123 10.25 -4.76 15.53
C THR A 123 11.21 -5.62 14.72
N GLU A 124 12.02 -6.46 15.39
CA GLU A 124 12.94 -7.38 14.73
C GLU A 124 12.19 -8.41 13.87
N VAL A 125 11.04 -8.93 14.37
CA VAL A 125 10.17 -9.82 13.60
C VAL A 125 9.64 -9.14 12.33
N VAL A 126 9.10 -7.93 12.45
CA VAL A 126 8.56 -7.17 11.30
C VAL A 126 9.66 -6.86 10.28
N GLN A 127 10.84 -6.45 10.73
CA GLN A 127 11.96 -6.16 9.84
C GLN A 127 12.47 -7.42 9.14
N ALA A 128 12.61 -8.55 9.85
CA ALA A 128 13.02 -9.82 9.26
C ALA A 128 11.99 -10.35 8.24
N ALA A 129 10.69 -10.20 8.54
CA ALA A 129 9.63 -10.56 7.61
C ALA A 129 9.62 -9.65 6.37
N ALA A 130 9.75 -8.34 6.55
CA ALA A 130 9.84 -7.38 5.45
C ALA A 130 11.07 -7.61 4.56
N ALA A 131 12.23 -7.96 5.14
CA ALA A 131 13.45 -8.25 4.38
C ALA A 131 13.33 -9.47 3.44
N ARG A 132 12.36 -10.36 3.69
CA ARG A 132 12.05 -11.50 2.78
C ARG A 132 11.19 -11.09 1.59
N LEU A 133 10.63 -9.89 1.60
CA LEU A 133 9.79 -9.34 0.56
C LEU A 133 10.65 -8.42 -0.32
N VAL A 134 10.75 -8.73 -1.60
CA VAL A 134 11.50 -7.89 -2.55
C VAL A 134 10.84 -6.52 -2.63
N GLY A 135 11.66 -5.47 -2.55
CA GLY A 135 11.20 -4.09 -2.64
C GLY A 135 10.13 -3.73 -1.61
N VAL A 136 10.26 -4.16 -0.35
CA VAL A 136 9.39 -3.72 0.75
C VAL A 136 10.20 -2.99 1.81
N SER A 137 9.86 -1.73 2.04
CA SER A 137 10.42 -0.94 3.13
C SER A 137 9.58 -1.06 4.40
N ALA A 138 10.23 -1.37 5.54
CA ALA A 138 9.63 -1.28 6.87
C ALA A 138 10.43 -0.29 7.74
N SER A 139 9.80 0.81 8.17
CA SER A 139 10.49 1.85 8.93
C SER A 139 9.66 2.46 10.08
N LYS A 140 10.35 3.22 10.94
CA LYS A 140 9.72 4.08 11.95
C LYS A 140 9.24 5.40 11.38
N GLU A 141 9.61 5.74 10.15
CA GLU A 141 9.27 7.03 9.55
C GLU A 141 7.94 6.92 8.82
N TRP A 142 7.09 7.93 8.97
CA TRP A 142 5.83 7.98 8.26
C TRP A 142 6.09 8.54 6.86
N ALA A 143 5.88 7.73 5.83
CA ALA A 143 5.93 8.19 4.44
C ALA A 143 4.54 8.70 4.05
N ASP A 144 4.35 10.02 4.12
CA ASP A 144 3.05 10.63 3.86
C ASP A 144 2.54 10.37 2.43
N GLY A 145 1.28 9.94 2.30
CA GLY A 145 0.66 9.55 1.04
C GLY A 145 1.18 8.24 0.41
N HIS A 146 2.21 7.62 0.99
CA HIS A 146 2.82 6.40 0.46
C HIS A 146 2.75 5.20 1.42
N THR A 147 2.59 5.44 2.73
CA THR A 147 2.46 4.38 3.72
C THR A 147 1.20 3.56 3.45
N SER A 148 1.38 2.28 3.16
CA SER A 148 0.29 1.37 2.79
C SER A 148 -0.36 0.71 4.01
N HIS A 149 0.44 0.38 5.04
CA HIS A 149 -0.02 -0.30 6.26
C HIS A 149 0.71 0.27 7.48
N LEU A 150 -0.03 0.44 8.58
CA LEU A 150 0.53 0.75 9.89
C LEU A 150 0.61 -0.52 10.74
N VAL A 151 1.79 -0.86 11.25
CA VAL A 151 2.02 -2.06 12.06
C VAL A 151 2.08 -1.72 13.55
N MET A 152 1.20 -2.33 14.34
CA MET A 152 1.11 -2.18 15.80
C MET A 152 0.63 -3.48 16.46
N SER A 153 1.21 -3.89 17.61
CA SER A 153 0.75 -5.09 18.34
C SER A 153 -0.52 -4.82 19.17
N LYS A 154 -0.54 -3.66 19.85
CA LYS A 154 -1.65 -3.17 20.67
C LYS A 154 -2.00 -1.77 20.21
N ILE A 155 -3.29 -1.47 20.11
CA ILE A 155 -3.74 -0.11 19.79
C ILE A 155 -3.28 0.85 20.88
N LYS A 156 -2.64 1.94 20.45
CA LYS A 156 -2.26 3.08 21.28
C LYS A 156 -2.51 4.33 20.47
N LEU A 157 -3.08 5.36 21.09
CA LEU A 157 -3.28 6.64 20.43
C LEU A 157 -1.91 7.26 20.13
N THR A 158 -1.51 7.24 18.86
CA THR A 158 -0.24 7.82 18.39
C THR A 158 -0.53 8.70 17.18
N PRO A 159 0.31 9.71 16.87
CA PRO A 159 0.14 10.52 15.67
C PRO A 159 0.06 9.69 14.38
N LYS A 160 0.85 8.61 14.29
CA LYS A 160 0.83 7.68 13.16
C LYS A 160 -0.46 6.89 13.04
N LEU A 161 -1.07 6.52 14.18
CA LEU A 161 -2.41 5.92 14.16
C LEU A 161 -3.40 6.90 13.54
N MET A 162 -3.44 8.16 14.00
CA MET A 162 -4.34 9.17 13.44
C MET A 162 -4.11 9.38 11.94
N LEU A 163 -2.85 9.48 11.50
CA LEU A 163 -2.50 9.59 10.08
C LEU A 163 -2.97 8.36 9.28
N ALA A 164 -2.77 7.14 9.80
CA ALA A 164 -3.25 5.93 9.15
C ALA A 164 -4.78 5.93 9.02
N LEU A 165 -5.51 6.29 10.07
CA LEU A 165 -6.97 6.35 10.04
C LEU A 165 -7.50 7.39 9.06
N ALA A 166 -6.84 8.56 8.96
CA ALA A 166 -7.23 9.61 8.02
C ALA A 166 -6.89 9.25 6.57
N HIS A 167 -5.75 8.59 6.33
CA HIS A 167 -5.40 8.04 5.01
C HIS A 167 -6.27 6.84 4.62
N GLY A 168 -7.03 6.26 5.54
CA GLY A 168 -7.76 5.00 5.31
C GLY A 168 -6.82 3.80 5.18
N CYS A 169 -5.62 3.93 5.73
CA CYS A 169 -4.58 2.92 5.77
C CYS A 169 -4.95 1.85 6.82
N PRO A 170 -4.96 0.56 6.48
CA PRO A 170 -5.21 -0.51 7.44
C PRO A 170 -4.14 -0.54 8.53
N VAL A 171 -4.59 -0.80 9.76
CA VAL A 171 -3.71 -1.04 10.90
C VAL A 171 -3.64 -2.56 11.14
N VAL A 172 -2.43 -3.11 11.12
CA VAL A 172 -2.17 -4.55 11.18
C VAL A 172 -1.22 -4.91 12.32
N ALA A 173 -1.30 -6.16 12.78
CA ALA A 173 -0.39 -6.75 13.74
C ALA A 173 0.87 -7.29 13.03
N PRO A 174 1.99 -7.49 13.77
CA PRO A 174 3.20 -8.13 13.21
C PRO A 174 2.94 -9.45 12.48
N ALA A 175 2.02 -10.27 12.99
CA ALA A 175 1.67 -11.55 12.39
C ALA A 175 1.04 -11.44 10.99
N TRP A 176 0.44 -10.29 10.63
CA TRP A 176 0.02 -10.05 9.25
C TRP A 176 1.21 -9.99 8.30
N VAL A 177 2.27 -9.26 8.69
CA VAL A 177 3.51 -9.13 7.90
C VAL A 177 4.20 -10.49 7.74
N GLU A 178 4.24 -11.29 8.82
CA GLU A 178 4.78 -12.65 8.77
C GLU A 178 4.00 -13.55 7.81
N ARG A 179 2.66 -13.46 7.81
CA ARG A 179 1.81 -14.20 6.88
C ARG A 179 2.00 -13.77 5.43
N VAL A 180 2.18 -12.47 5.17
CA VAL A 180 2.55 -11.96 3.83
C VAL A 180 3.89 -12.56 3.39
N ALA A 181 4.90 -12.55 4.28
CA ALA A 181 6.22 -13.12 4.03
C ALA A 181 6.24 -14.66 3.95
N ALA A 182 5.20 -15.33 4.44
CA ALA A 182 5.06 -16.78 4.40
C ALA A 182 4.39 -17.31 3.12
N ARG A 183 3.88 -16.41 2.25
CA ARG A 183 3.28 -16.80 0.97
C ARG A 183 4.26 -17.62 0.13
N LYS A 184 3.75 -18.65 -0.54
CA LYS A 184 4.56 -19.56 -1.37
C LYS A 184 4.19 -19.55 -2.84
N ALA A 185 3.04 -19.01 -3.19
CA ALA A 185 2.57 -18.94 -4.56
C ALA A 185 2.05 -17.54 -4.92
N ALA A 186 2.11 -17.22 -6.23
CA ALA A 186 1.59 -15.97 -6.75
C ALA A 186 0.06 -15.89 -6.60
N ALA A 187 -0.64 -17.02 -6.75
CA ALA A 187 -2.10 -17.12 -6.62
C ALA A 187 -2.61 -16.97 -5.18
N GLU A 188 -1.75 -17.16 -4.16
CA GLU A 188 -2.16 -16.99 -2.76
C GLU A 188 -2.52 -15.52 -2.49
N PRO A 189 -3.72 -15.24 -1.94
CA PRO A 189 -4.12 -13.87 -1.60
C PRO A 189 -3.31 -13.34 -0.43
N LEU A 190 -3.29 -12.01 -0.27
CA LEU A 190 -2.82 -11.42 0.98
C LEU A 190 -3.77 -11.78 2.12
N PRO A 191 -3.26 -11.98 3.34
CA PRO A 191 -4.09 -12.11 4.52
C PRO A 191 -4.97 -10.87 4.68
N ASP A 192 -6.23 -11.07 5.05
CA ASP A 192 -7.14 -9.96 5.37
C ASP A 192 -6.58 -9.18 6.58
N PRO A 193 -6.31 -7.87 6.45
CA PRO A 193 -5.86 -7.01 7.56
C PRO A 193 -6.75 -7.06 8.81
N SER A 194 -8.05 -7.32 8.63
CA SER A 194 -9.04 -7.37 9.71
C SER A 194 -9.20 -8.76 10.34
N ALA A 195 -8.58 -9.79 9.76
CA ALA A 195 -8.70 -11.16 10.26
C ALA A 195 -8.10 -11.32 11.67
N VAL A 196 -8.58 -12.34 12.39
CA VAL A 196 -8.09 -12.67 13.73
C VAL A 196 -6.58 -12.94 13.69
N GLY A 197 -5.85 -12.25 14.57
CA GLY A 197 -4.39 -12.28 14.66
C GLY A 197 -3.67 -11.41 13.61
N CYS A 198 -4.36 -10.93 12.58
CA CYS A 198 -3.83 -9.94 11.63
C CYS A 198 -4.14 -8.51 12.03
N SER A 199 -5.24 -8.31 12.75
CA SER A 199 -5.56 -7.02 13.38
C SER A 199 -4.80 -6.87 14.72
N PRO A 200 -4.34 -5.66 15.09
CA PRO A 200 -3.87 -5.36 16.43
C PRO A 200 -4.94 -5.65 17.48
N THR A 201 -4.50 -5.87 18.71
CA THR A 201 -5.41 -6.00 19.86
C THR A 201 -5.85 -4.63 20.36
N ASP A 202 -7.15 -4.48 20.67
CA ASP A 202 -7.70 -3.25 21.21
C ASP A 202 -7.03 -2.89 22.56
N ALA A 203 -6.89 -1.59 22.81
CA ALA A 203 -6.50 -1.12 24.12
C ALA A 203 -7.61 -1.39 25.12
N THR A 204 -7.26 -1.80 26.34
CA THR A 204 -8.22 -1.85 27.47
C THR A 204 -8.44 -0.48 28.10
N GLN A 205 -8.14 0.60 27.37
CA GLN A 205 -8.23 1.97 27.88
C GLN A 205 -9.64 2.53 27.63
N PRO A 206 -10.24 3.23 28.60
CA PRO A 206 -11.60 3.75 28.47
C PRO A 206 -11.76 4.78 27.34
N ASP A 207 -10.70 5.50 27.00
CA ASP A 207 -10.73 6.59 26.01
C ASP A 207 -10.60 6.11 24.55
N ILE A 208 -10.33 4.81 24.34
CA ILE A 208 -10.13 4.23 23.00
C ILE A 208 -11.25 3.22 22.74
N PRO A 209 -12.26 3.57 21.92
CA PRO A 209 -13.32 2.64 21.57
C PRO A 209 -12.77 1.38 20.89
N ALA A 210 -13.34 0.23 21.21
CA ALA A 210 -13.03 -1.03 20.55
C ALA A 210 -13.25 -0.91 19.03
N GLY A 211 -12.33 -1.46 18.23
CA GLY A 211 -12.40 -1.40 16.77
C GLY A 211 -12.22 0.01 16.17
N CYS A 212 -11.69 0.97 16.93
CA CYS A 212 -11.42 2.31 16.42
C CYS A 212 -10.42 2.32 15.24
N HIS A 213 -9.58 1.29 15.10
CA HIS A 213 -8.60 1.17 14.02
C HIS A 213 -9.18 0.62 12.71
N ALA A 214 -10.46 0.23 12.67
CA ALA A 214 -11.11 -0.19 11.44
C ALA A 214 -11.04 0.92 10.37
N VAL A 215 -10.78 0.55 9.12
CA VAL A 215 -10.74 1.49 8.00
C VAL A 215 -12.15 2.02 7.73
N ARG A 216 -12.29 3.35 7.75
CA ARG A 216 -13.57 4.05 7.53
C ARG A 216 -13.35 5.21 6.56
N PRO A 217 -13.76 5.08 5.28
CA PRO A 217 -13.54 6.11 4.26
C PRO A 217 -14.12 7.49 4.65
N GLU A 218 -15.16 7.51 5.47
CA GLU A 218 -15.87 8.71 5.93
C GLU A 218 -14.95 9.67 6.71
N ARG A 219 -13.85 9.15 7.29
CA ARG A 219 -12.87 9.95 8.04
C ARG A 219 -12.17 11.01 7.21
N ARG A 220 -12.04 10.78 5.90
CA ARG A 220 -11.47 11.77 4.95
C ARG A 220 -12.33 13.02 4.77
N SER A 221 -13.58 12.96 5.22
CA SER A 221 -14.53 14.07 5.13
C SER A 221 -15.04 14.54 6.49
N LEU A 222 -14.40 14.11 7.59
CA LEU A 222 -14.88 14.39 8.95
C LEU A 222 -15.01 15.89 9.22
N PHE A 223 -14.09 16.70 8.67
CA PHE A 223 -14.06 18.14 8.83
C PHE A 223 -14.43 18.90 7.55
N ARG A 224 -15.13 18.24 6.61
CA ARG A 224 -15.56 18.87 5.36
C ARG A 224 -16.35 20.15 5.65
N GLY A 225 -15.89 21.27 5.09
CA GLY A 225 -16.53 22.58 5.24
C GLY A 225 -16.17 23.30 6.55
N ARG A 226 -15.26 22.75 7.36
CA ARG A 226 -14.70 23.43 8.53
C ARG A 226 -13.43 24.17 8.15
N LYS A 227 -13.26 25.36 8.70
CA LYS A 227 -12.04 26.15 8.61
C LYS A 227 -11.34 26.09 9.95
N LEU A 228 -10.13 25.54 10.01
CA LEU A 228 -9.39 25.29 11.25
C LEU A 228 -8.04 26.01 11.24
N ALA A 229 -7.74 26.76 12.29
CA ALA A 229 -6.46 27.42 12.47
C ALA A 229 -5.64 26.66 13.52
N VAL A 230 -4.46 26.16 13.13
CA VAL A 230 -3.56 25.44 14.04
C VAL A 230 -2.69 26.46 14.75
N LEU A 231 -2.80 26.48 16.07
CA LEU A 231 -2.05 27.42 16.91
C LEU A 231 -0.57 27.01 17.04
N PRO A 232 0.33 27.99 17.29
CA PRO A 232 1.73 27.70 17.53
C PRO A 232 1.90 26.99 18.89
N GLY A 233 2.48 25.78 18.87
CA GLY A 233 2.79 24.99 20.06
C GLY A 233 3.46 23.65 19.70
N GLY A 234 4.29 23.12 20.60
CA GLY A 234 5.01 21.86 20.38
C GLY A 234 6.18 21.94 19.38
N GLU A 235 6.71 20.78 18.96
CA GLU A 235 7.78 20.72 17.96
C GLU A 235 7.24 21.03 16.56
N ALA A 236 8.05 21.68 15.71
CA ALA A 236 7.65 22.03 14.34
C ALA A 236 7.20 20.80 13.51
N SER A 237 7.80 19.63 13.77
CA SER A 237 7.44 18.34 13.17
C SER A 237 6.02 17.89 13.55
N SER A 238 5.61 18.08 14.82
CA SER A 238 4.25 17.75 15.26
C SER A 238 3.18 18.64 14.63
N ARG A 239 3.46 19.94 14.49
CA ARG A 239 2.55 20.90 13.84
C ARG A 239 2.31 20.55 12.37
N GLY A 240 3.36 20.22 11.62
CA GLY A 240 3.23 19.78 10.23
C GLY A 240 2.37 18.52 10.06
N HIS A 241 2.44 17.57 11.01
CA HIS A 241 1.56 16.39 11.01
C HIS A 241 0.11 16.76 11.33
N THR A 242 -0.14 17.67 12.28
CA THR A 242 -1.50 18.13 12.61
C THR A 242 -2.17 18.84 11.45
N VAL A 243 -1.45 19.75 10.77
CA VAL A 243 -1.97 20.46 9.58
C VAL A 243 -2.28 19.48 8.45
N SER A 244 -1.35 18.56 8.18
CA SER A 244 -1.53 17.51 7.17
C SER A 244 -2.74 16.62 7.49
N LEU A 245 -2.88 16.22 8.76
CA LEU A 245 -4.00 15.40 9.23
C LEU A 245 -5.35 16.09 9.05
N LEU A 246 -5.49 17.33 9.51
CA LEU A 246 -6.74 18.08 9.41
C LEU A 246 -7.13 18.34 7.95
N SER A 247 -6.15 18.67 7.11
CA SER A 247 -6.35 18.86 5.67
C SER A 247 -6.82 17.57 4.99
N LEU A 248 -6.20 16.43 5.34
CA LEU A 248 -6.56 15.11 4.83
C LEU A 248 -7.97 14.67 5.26
N MET A 249 -8.45 15.17 6.39
CA MET A 249 -9.79 14.94 6.91
C MET A 249 -10.83 15.94 6.37
N GLY A 250 -10.43 16.80 5.43
CA GLY A 250 -11.32 17.68 4.65
C GLY A 250 -11.49 19.10 5.19
N ALA A 251 -10.69 19.51 6.18
CA ALA A 251 -10.69 20.88 6.68
C ALA A 251 -9.92 21.84 5.75
N GLU A 252 -10.34 23.10 5.70
CA GLU A 252 -9.51 24.20 5.23
C GLU A 252 -8.62 24.63 6.41
N VAL A 253 -7.31 24.40 6.31
CA VAL A 253 -6.39 24.60 7.43
C VAL A 253 -5.43 25.74 7.18
N VAL A 254 -5.25 26.60 8.18
CA VAL A 254 -4.21 27.64 8.19
C VAL A 254 -3.31 27.45 9.41
N GLU A 255 -2.03 27.72 9.23
CA GLU A 255 -1.11 27.87 10.34
C GLU A 255 -1.23 29.30 10.86
N ALA A 256 -1.59 29.46 12.13
CA ALA A 256 -1.63 30.78 12.74
C ALA A 256 -0.20 31.17 13.15
N ASP A 257 0.40 32.11 12.42
CA ASP A 257 1.70 32.67 12.79
C ASP A 257 1.53 33.61 14.00
N GLN A 258 2.12 33.18 15.12
CA GLN A 258 2.11 33.80 16.44
C GLN A 258 0.72 33.99 17.08
N ALA A 259 0.69 33.86 18.41
CA ALA A 259 -0.46 34.19 19.24
C ALA A 259 -0.66 35.72 19.38
N ASP A 260 -0.50 36.48 18.29
CA ASP A 260 -0.88 37.90 18.30
C ASP A 260 -2.40 38.02 18.10
N ALA A 261 -3.04 38.92 18.85
CA ALA A 261 -4.50 39.03 18.85
C ALA A 261 -5.06 39.51 17.51
N ALA A 262 -4.25 40.16 16.66
CA ALA A 262 -4.67 40.72 15.38
C ALA A 262 -4.81 39.62 14.31
N SER A 263 -3.79 38.76 14.18
CA SER A 263 -3.78 37.54 13.38
C SER A 263 -4.94 36.63 13.77
N LEU A 264 -5.10 36.36 15.07
CA LEU A 264 -6.22 35.55 15.58
C LEU A 264 -7.59 36.18 15.24
N SER A 265 -7.75 37.50 15.42
CA SER A 265 -9.01 38.18 15.09
C SER A 265 -9.33 38.13 13.59
N SER A 266 -8.31 38.17 12.72
CA SER A 266 -8.47 38.08 11.27
C SER A 266 -8.92 36.68 10.83
N HIS A 267 -8.37 35.63 11.46
CA HIS A 267 -8.78 34.25 11.22
C HIS A 267 -10.21 33.97 11.72
N VAL A 268 -10.60 34.49 12.88
CA VAL A 268 -12.00 34.42 13.36
C VAL A 268 -12.94 35.12 12.39
N SER A 269 -12.56 36.30 11.90
CA SER A 269 -13.35 37.07 10.92
C SER A 269 -13.47 36.33 9.58
N ALA A 270 -12.48 35.51 9.22
CA ALA A 270 -12.50 34.62 8.06
C ALA A 270 -13.22 33.28 8.31
N GLY A 271 -13.78 33.07 9.52
CA GLY A 271 -14.57 31.90 9.89
C GLY A 271 -13.77 30.71 10.41
N PHE A 272 -12.51 30.89 10.80
CA PHE A 272 -11.67 29.82 11.34
C PHE A 272 -11.92 29.58 12.83
N GLU A 273 -12.00 28.31 13.21
CA GLU A 273 -11.97 27.85 14.59
C GLU A 273 -10.56 27.40 14.97
N PHE A 274 -10.11 27.68 16.20
CA PHE A 274 -8.74 27.35 16.62
C PHE A 274 -8.64 25.94 17.21
N VAL A 275 -7.57 25.24 16.82
CA VAL A 275 -7.22 23.92 17.34
C VAL A 275 -5.77 23.97 17.86
N MET A 276 -5.54 23.41 19.05
CA MET A 276 -4.21 23.21 19.63
C MET A 276 -3.68 21.81 19.32
#